data_AF-A0A6I4N4I5-F1
#
_entry.id   AF-A0A6I4N4I5-F1
#
_cell.length_a   1.000
_cell.length_b   1.000
_cell.length_c   1.000
_cell.angle_alpha   90.00
_cell.angle_beta   90.00
_cell.angle_gamma   90.00
#
_symmetry.space_group_name_H-M   'P 1'
#
loop_
_entity.id
_entity.type
_entity.pdbx_description
1 polymer ?
#
loop_
_entity_poly.entity_id
_entity_poly.type
_entity_poly.pdbx_seq_one_letter_code
_entity_poly.pdbx_strand_id
1 'polypeptide(L)'
;MEPKPFKSSTDVKVVFDDDSWCRLHAITPGKFARYLRHPLALIPLDDLTPAQRTAVENFVAEAPASSDHGSPVVSRHPCGHFHVGFLRSYEVDSFFGLSENDMLMDADGAEVDPKDYHPDDF
;
A
#
# COMPACT_ATOMS: atom_id res chain seq x y z
N MET A 1 26.98 22.72 -8.90
CA MET A 1 26.08 23.06 -7.76
C MET A 1 25.01 22.00 -7.73
N GLU A 2 25.02 21.10 -6.74
CA GLU A 2 23.83 20.30 -6.47
C GLU A 2 22.76 21.23 -5.87
N PRO A 3 21.53 21.26 -6.41
CA PRO A 3 20.43 21.99 -5.78
C PRO A 3 20.16 21.42 -4.38
N LYS A 4 20.27 22.28 -3.35
CA LYS A 4 19.96 22.00 -1.94
C LYS A 4 18.47 21.68 -1.72
N PRO A 5 18.13 21.00 -0.60
CA PRO A 5 17.25 19.85 -0.59
C PRO A 5 15.79 20.25 -0.81
N PHE A 6 15.07 19.36 -1.50
CA PHE A 6 13.62 19.11 -1.41
C PHE A 6 12.89 20.11 -0.50
N LYS A 7 12.20 21.08 -1.10
CA LYS A 7 11.52 22.18 -0.39
C LYS A 7 10.42 21.67 0.56
N SER A 8 10.01 20.42 0.44
CA SER A 8 9.07 19.74 1.30
C SER A 8 9.52 18.31 1.58
N SER A 9 9.12 17.75 2.72
CA SER A 9 9.31 16.33 3.08
C SER A 9 8.58 15.34 2.15
N THR A 10 7.94 15.85 1.10
CA THR A 10 7.11 15.12 0.12
C THR A 10 7.79 14.90 -1.22
N ASP A 11 9.00 15.42 -1.41
CA ASP A 11 9.81 15.09 -2.59
C ASP A 11 10.77 13.95 -2.28
N VAL A 12 10.88 13.00 -3.22
CA VAL A 12 11.85 11.92 -3.17
C VAL A 12 12.66 11.92 -4.47
N LYS A 13 13.96 11.65 -4.34
CA LYS A 13 14.85 11.38 -5.47
C LYS A 13 14.97 9.88 -5.65
N VAL A 14 14.54 9.39 -6.81
CA VAL A 14 14.75 8.00 -7.23
C VAL A 14 16.01 7.99 -8.10
N VAL A 15 16.96 7.13 -7.75
CA VAL A 15 18.19 6.89 -8.51
C VAL A 15 18.11 5.47 -9.07
N PHE A 16 18.32 5.33 -10.36
CA PHE A 16 18.30 4.05 -11.07
C PHE A 16 19.71 3.48 -11.17
N ASP A 17 19.82 2.17 -11.48
CA ASP A 17 21.11 1.46 -11.57
C ASP A 17 22.04 1.98 -12.68
N ASP A 18 21.52 2.77 -13.63
CA ASP A 18 22.28 3.43 -14.69
C ASP A 18 22.74 4.86 -14.32
N ASP A 19 22.69 5.22 -13.03
CA ASP A 19 22.96 6.55 -12.47
C ASP A 19 22.01 7.67 -12.95
N SER A 20 21.01 7.34 -13.78
CA SER A 20 19.93 8.27 -14.07
C SER A 20 19.08 8.50 -12.81
N TRP A 21 18.39 9.63 -12.76
CA TRP A 21 17.53 9.95 -11.61
C TRP A 21 16.31 10.75 -12.02
N CYS A 22 15.25 10.61 -11.22
CA CYS A 22 14.09 11.48 -11.29
C CYS A 22 13.72 12.02 -9.90
N ARG A 23 12.99 13.14 -9.89
CA ARG A 23 12.32 13.66 -8.69
C ARG A 23 10.86 13.27 -8.78
N LEU A 24 10.37 12.59 -7.76
CA LEU A 24 8.95 12.34 -7.57
C LEU A 24 8.44 13.25 -6.46
N HIS A 25 7.40 14.02 -6.74
CA HIS A 25 6.64 14.73 -5.73
C HIS A 25 5.39 13.92 -5.42
N ALA A 26 5.15 13.57 -4.16
CA ALA A 26 3.89 12.95 -3.77
C ALA A 26 3.38 13.54 -2.46
N ILE A 27 2.08 13.83 -2.41
CA ILE A 27 1.41 14.34 -1.21
C ILE A 27 1.62 13.39 -0.01
N THR A 28 1.61 12.08 -0.28
CA THR A 28 1.84 11.01 0.69
C THR A 28 3.00 10.13 0.23
N PRO A 29 4.26 10.53 0.51
CA PRO A 29 5.43 9.79 0.04
C PRO A 29 5.49 8.35 0.56
N GLY A 30 4.88 8.08 1.72
CA GLY A 30 4.72 6.73 2.25
C GLY A 30 4.04 5.76 1.28
N LYS A 31 3.06 6.20 0.48
CA LYS A 31 2.31 5.28 -0.41
C LYS A 31 3.18 4.64 -1.50
N PHE A 32 4.16 5.34 -2.05
CA PHE A 32 5.07 4.74 -3.03
C PHE A 32 6.35 4.23 -2.36
N ALA A 33 6.82 4.91 -1.31
CA ALA A 33 8.04 4.50 -0.61
C ALA A 33 7.84 3.19 0.18
N ARG A 34 6.62 2.81 0.57
CA ARG A 34 6.35 1.57 1.32
C ARG A 34 6.93 0.32 0.64
N TYR A 35 6.90 0.26 -0.69
CA TYR A 35 7.48 -0.85 -1.46
C TYR A 35 9.02 -0.79 -1.58
N LEU A 36 9.62 0.32 -1.18
CA LEU A 36 11.07 0.58 -1.29
C LEU A 36 11.75 0.62 0.08
N ARG A 37 11.02 0.91 1.18
CA ARG A 37 11.57 1.07 2.53
C ARG A 37 11.97 -0.26 3.16
N HIS A 38 11.16 -1.30 2.95
CA HIS A 38 11.42 -2.64 3.43
C HIS A 38 11.10 -3.64 2.32
N PRO A 39 11.83 -4.77 2.21
CA PRO A 39 11.40 -5.88 1.38
C PRO A 39 10.04 -6.36 1.90
N LEU A 40 8.96 -5.94 1.24
CA LEU A 40 7.62 -6.39 1.61
C LEU A 40 7.51 -7.86 1.25
N ALA A 41 7.28 -8.70 2.25
CA ALA A 41 6.93 -10.08 2.03
C ALA A 41 5.51 -10.10 1.45
N LEU A 42 5.41 -10.24 0.12
CA LEU A 42 4.14 -10.48 -0.55
C LEU A 42 3.66 -11.89 -0.22
N ILE A 43 2.43 -11.99 0.23
CA ILE A 43 1.84 -13.26 0.68
C ILE A 43 0.74 -13.66 -0.30
N PRO A 44 0.88 -14.82 -0.97
CA PRO A 44 -0.20 -15.39 -1.76
C PRO A 44 -1.45 -15.58 -0.90
N LEU A 45 -2.64 -15.34 -1.47
CA LEU A 45 -3.90 -15.56 -0.76
C LEU A 45 -4.03 -17.01 -0.24
N ASP A 46 -3.47 -17.97 -0.98
CA ASP A 46 -3.45 -19.41 -0.66
C ASP A 46 -2.61 -19.75 0.57
N ASP A 47 -1.70 -18.87 0.97
CA ASP A 47 -0.87 -19.03 2.17
C ASP A 47 -1.49 -18.35 3.41
N LEU A 48 -2.62 -17.64 3.25
CA LEU A 48 -3.32 -17.01 4.38
C LEU A 48 -4.05 -18.04 5.24
N THR A 49 -4.16 -17.74 6.54
CA THR A 49 -5.06 -18.51 7.40
C THR A 49 -6.52 -18.32 6.95
N PRO A 50 -7.44 -19.25 7.28
CA PRO A 50 -8.85 -19.09 6.93
C PRO A 50 -9.45 -17.78 7.45
N ALA A 51 -9.08 -17.34 8.65
CA ALA A 51 -9.57 -16.09 9.23
C ALA A 51 -9.09 -14.86 8.44
N GLN A 52 -7.79 -14.82 8.11
CA GLN A 52 -7.20 -13.77 7.27
C GLN A 52 -7.82 -13.72 5.88
N ARG A 53 -8.02 -14.89 5.25
CA ARG A 53 -8.67 -14.98 3.94
C ARG A 53 -10.09 -14.43 3.99
N THR A 54 -10.88 -14.82 4.99
CA THR A 54 -12.24 -14.30 5.18
C THR A 54 -12.24 -12.79 5.40
N ALA A 55 -11.28 -12.24 6.15
CA ALA A 55 -11.15 -10.79 6.32
C ALA A 55 -10.87 -10.09 4.98
N VAL A 56 -9.94 -10.61 4.17
CA VAL A 56 -9.64 -10.09 2.82
C VAL A 56 -10.87 -10.17 1.91
N GLU A 57 -11.57 -11.29 1.89
CA GLU A 57 -12.77 -11.49 1.06
C GLU A 57 -13.90 -10.55 1.47
N ASN A 58 -14.14 -10.37 2.76
CA ASN A 58 -15.12 -9.42 3.28
C ASN A 58 -14.76 -7.99 2.92
N PHE A 59 -13.50 -7.59 3.12
CA PHE A 59 -13.00 -6.26 2.75
C PHE A 59 -13.19 -5.96 1.26
N VAL A 60 -12.87 -6.92 0.39
CA VAL A 60 -13.09 -6.78 -1.06
C VAL A 60 -14.59 -6.69 -1.38
N ALA A 61 -15.44 -7.44 -0.67
CA ALA A 61 -16.89 -7.43 -0.87
C ALA A 61 -17.57 -6.10 -0.45
N GLU A 62 -16.89 -5.24 0.31
CA GLU A 62 -17.36 -3.88 0.59
C GLU A 62 -17.28 -2.95 -0.64
N ALA A 63 -16.47 -3.32 -1.64
CA ALA A 63 -16.50 -2.63 -2.92
C ALA A 63 -17.88 -2.80 -3.60
N PRO A 64 -18.34 -1.82 -4.38
CA PRO A 64 -19.60 -1.95 -5.10
C PRO A 64 -19.66 -3.25 -5.93
N ALA A 65 -20.78 -3.98 -5.86
CA ALA A 65 -20.90 -5.28 -6.54
C ALA A 65 -20.75 -5.21 -8.08
N SER A 66 -20.89 -4.02 -8.67
CA SER A 66 -20.74 -3.77 -10.11
C SER A 66 -19.35 -3.28 -10.51
N SER A 67 -18.40 -3.18 -9.57
CA SER A 67 -17.08 -2.65 -9.86
C SER A 67 -16.07 -3.72 -10.25
N ASP A 68 -15.44 -3.55 -11.40
CA ASP A 68 -14.22 -4.26 -11.75
C ASP A 68 -13.06 -3.68 -10.91
N HIS A 69 -12.45 -4.51 -10.08
CA HIS A 69 -11.33 -4.14 -9.22
C HIS A 69 -10.16 -5.11 -9.43
N GLY A 70 -8.95 -4.63 -9.18
CA GLY A 70 -7.76 -5.49 -9.23
C GLY A 70 -7.82 -6.62 -8.21
N SER A 71 -7.04 -7.67 -8.43
CA SER A 71 -6.83 -8.70 -7.41
C SER A 71 -6.19 -8.09 -6.15
N PRO A 72 -6.63 -8.47 -4.94
CA PRO A 72 -6.05 -7.95 -3.73
C PRO A 72 -4.60 -8.44 -3.58
N VAL A 73 -3.75 -7.54 -3.12
CA VAL A 73 -2.35 -7.81 -2.78
C VAL A 73 -2.23 -7.76 -1.27
N VAL A 74 -1.60 -8.78 -0.70
CA VAL A 74 -1.32 -8.85 0.73
C VAL A 74 0.18 -8.79 0.95
N SER A 75 0.61 -7.92 1.86
CA SER A 75 2.00 -7.80 2.28
C SER A 75 2.12 -7.78 3.79
N ARG A 76 3.16 -8.42 4.33
CA ARG A 76 3.43 -8.43 5.77
C ARG A 76 4.46 -7.40 6.17
N HIS A 77 4.12 -6.59 7.17
CA HIS A 77 4.98 -5.60 7.80
C HIS A 77 5.88 -6.24 8.88
N PRO A 78 7.03 -5.60 9.23
CA PRO A 78 7.94 -6.10 10.27
C PRO A 78 7.29 -6.27 11.66
N CYS A 79 6.33 -5.42 12.01
CA CYS A 79 5.54 -5.53 13.26
C CYS A 79 4.64 -6.78 13.32
N GLY A 80 4.45 -7.47 12.19
CA GLY A 80 3.59 -8.64 12.08
C GLY A 80 2.20 -8.34 11.53
N HIS A 81 1.80 -7.07 11.36
CA HIS A 81 0.57 -6.70 10.67
C HIS A 81 0.65 -6.98 9.16
N PHE A 82 -0.53 -7.09 8.55
CA PHE A 82 -0.72 -7.38 7.14
C PHE A 82 -1.46 -6.22 6.50
N HIS A 83 -0.86 -5.61 5.49
CA HIS A 83 -1.53 -4.65 4.64
C HIS A 83 -2.19 -5.39 3.48
N VAL A 84 -3.46 -5.10 3.27
CA VAL A 84 -4.29 -5.62 2.19
C VAL A 84 -4.67 -4.45 1.31
N GLY A 85 -4.37 -4.51 0.01
CA GLY A 85 -4.70 -3.42 -0.92
C GLY A 85 -5.22 -3.93 -2.27
N PHE A 86 -6.18 -3.22 -2.86
CA PHE A 86 -6.61 -3.47 -4.24
C PHE A 86 -6.94 -2.16 -4.98
N LEU A 87 -6.75 -2.18 -6.29
CA LEU A 87 -7.03 -1.02 -7.16
C LEU A 87 -8.50 -0.95 -7.54
N ARG A 88 -9.07 0.25 -7.45
CA ARG A 88 -10.42 0.59 -7.93
C ARG A 88 -10.38 0.90 -9.43
N SER A 89 -10.21 -0.11 -10.28
CA SER A 89 -10.16 0.07 -11.75
C SER A 89 -11.44 0.68 -12.35
N TYR A 90 -12.55 0.62 -11.62
CA TYR A 90 -13.83 1.20 -11.97
C TYR A 90 -13.94 2.72 -11.73
N GLU A 91 -13.00 3.32 -10.99
CA GLU A 91 -13.02 4.74 -10.62
C GLU A 91 -11.69 5.37 -11.03
N VAL A 92 -11.67 5.95 -12.24
CA VAL A 92 -10.51 6.68 -12.76
C VAL A 92 -10.74 8.17 -12.61
N ASP A 93 -9.93 8.81 -11.78
CA ASP A 93 -9.92 10.27 -11.64
C ASP A 93 -8.90 10.89 -12.60
N SER A 94 -9.25 12.02 -13.23
CA SER A 94 -8.36 12.67 -14.22
C SER A 94 -7.10 13.32 -13.62
N PHE A 95 -7.12 13.65 -12.33
CA PHE A 95 -6.01 14.24 -11.60
C PHE A 95 -5.20 13.20 -10.83
N PHE A 96 -5.86 12.17 -10.30
CA PHE A 96 -5.27 11.19 -9.38
C PHE A 96 -5.12 9.78 -9.98
N GLY A 97 -5.71 9.51 -11.15
CA GLY A 97 -5.67 8.20 -11.79
C GLY A 97 -6.52 7.17 -11.05
N LEU A 98 -5.99 5.95 -10.90
CA LEU A 98 -6.65 4.87 -10.17
C LEU A 98 -6.47 5.05 -8.66
N SER A 99 -7.57 4.96 -7.93
CA SER A 99 -7.55 4.92 -6.47
C SER A 99 -7.32 3.50 -5.96
N GLU A 100 -6.75 3.40 -4.76
CA GLU A 100 -6.55 2.14 -4.03
C GLU A 100 -7.49 2.11 -2.82
N ASN A 101 -8.02 0.94 -2.51
CA ASN A 101 -8.54 0.60 -1.19
C ASN A 101 -7.47 -0.12 -0.40
N ASP A 102 -7.30 0.25 0.86
CA ASP A 102 -6.37 -0.39 1.78
C ASP A 102 -7.02 -0.68 3.13
N MET A 103 -6.61 -1.80 3.74
CA MET A 103 -6.96 -2.24 5.10
C MET A 103 -5.70 -2.79 5.76
N LEU A 104 -5.56 -2.53 7.07
CA LEU A 104 -4.54 -3.18 7.90
C LEU A 104 -5.22 -4.24 8.77
N MET A 105 -4.71 -5.46 8.76
CA MET A 105 -5.18 -6.54 9.64
C MET A 105 -4.05 -7.14 10.47
N ASP A 106 -4.39 -7.67 11.62
CA ASP A 106 -3.46 -8.39 12.49
C ASP A 106 -3.24 -9.86 12.03
N ALA A 107 -2.47 -10.60 12.82
CA ALA A 107 -2.16 -12.01 12.53
C ALA A 107 -3.39 -12.93 12.67
N ASP A 108 -4.40 -12.53 13.42
CA ASP A 108 -5.64 -13.29 13.64
C ASP A 108 -6.70 -12.95 12.59
N GLY A 109 -6.43 -11.98 11.71
CA GLY A 109 -7.33 -11.53 10.65
C GLY A 109 -8.35 -10.49 11.12
N ALA A 110 -8.12 -9.82 12.24
CA ALA A 110 -8.93 -8.68 12.65
C ALA A 110 -8.38 -7.39 12.05
N GLU A 111 -9.26 -6.50 11.60
CA GLU A 111 -8.86 -5.16 11.17
C GLU A 111 -8.31 -4.37 12.37
N VAL A 112 -7.15 -3.75 12.16
CA VAL A 112 -6.45 -2.96 13.18
C VAL A 112 -7.10 -1.59 13.25
N ASP A 113 -7.46 -1.14 14.45
CA ASP A 113 -7.95 0.22 14.66
C ASP A 113 -6.81 1.24 14.40
N PRO A 114 -7.06 2.36 13.70
CA PRO A 114 -6.05 3.38 13.45
C PRO A 114 -5.29 3.88 14.69
N LYS A 115 -5.89 3.81 15.88
CA LYS A 115 -5.22 4.19 17.15
C LYS A 115 -4.14 3.20 17.58
N ASP A 116 -4.19 1.96 17.08
CA ASP A 116 -3.32 0.85 17.43
C ASP A 116 -2.23 0.61 16.36
N TYR A 117 -2.13 1.49 15.37
CA TYR A 117 -1.11 1.42 14.33
C TYR A 117 0.30 1.56 14.90
N HIS A 118 1.20 0.70 14.42
CA HIS A 118 2.62 0.73 14.72
C HIS A 118 3.37 1.63 13.73
N PRO A 119 4.47 2.31 14.12
CA PRO A 119 5.28 3.06 13.17
C PRO A 119 5.77 2.27 11.94
N ASP A 120 6.00 0.97 12.10
CA ASP A 120 6.42 0.07 10.99
C ASP A 120 5.28 -0.29 10.01
N ASP A 121 4.05 0.16 10.28
CA ASP A 121 2.95 0.10 9.32
C ASP A 121 3.11 1.17 8.20
N PHE A 122 4.12 2.05 8.28
CA PHE A 122 4.34 3.20 7.37
C PHE A 122 5.76 3.37 6.80
#